data_AF-A0A526YI31-F1
#
_entry.id   AF-A0A526YI31-F1
#
_cell.length_a   1.000
_cell.length_b   1.000
_cell.length_c   1.000
_cell.angle_alpha   90.00
_cell.angle_beta   90.00
_cell.angle_gamma   90.00
#
_symmetry.space_group_name_H-M   'P 1'
#
loop_
_entity.id
_entity.type
_entity.pdbx_description
1 polymer ?
#
loop_
_entity_poly.entity_id
_entity_poly.type
_entity_poly.pdbx_seq_one_letter_code
_entity_poly.pdbx_strand_id
1 'polypeptide(L)'
;MLSPSNAAEADLRAIIAKFATASNFSATEAVVRELAATGDTAVERPLGALAEGDLYVRKADSLVFIGKAAGGSVELLDPLSVKKSGDAAKSEITKIKVNNTLRRAIRDALGTLTLGAKDPAARIAA
;
A
#
# COMPACT_ATOMS: atom_id res chain seq x y z
N MET A 1 26.58 6.77 11.27
CA MET A 1 25.19 7.25 11.24
C MET A 1 24.34 6.09 10.75
N LEU A 2 23.79 5.31 11.68
CA LEU A 2 23.12 4.04 11.41
C LEU A 2 21.70 4.35 10.93
N SER A 3 21.44 4.22 9.62
CA SER A 3 20.10 4.46 9.05
C SER A 3 19.10 3.44 9.62
N PRO A 4 18.03 3.86 10.32
CA PRO A 4 16.98 2.94 10.75
C PRO A 4 16.05 2.49 9.61
N SER A 5 16.40 2.76 8.34
CA SER A 5 15.43 2.81 7.24
C SER A 5 15.30 1.55 6.39
N ASN A 6 16.08 0.48 6.59
CA ASN A 6 15.95 -0.74 5.76
C ASN A 6 15.14 -1.86 6.43
N ALA A 7 15.23 -2.03 7.75
CA ALA A 7 14.51 -3.10 8.44
C ALA A 7 13.01 -2.83 8.49
N ALA A 8 12.61 -1.62 8.90
CA ALA A 8 11.21 -1.19 8.87
C ALA A 8 10.64 -1.21 7.45
N GLU A 9 11.39 -0.76 6.44
CA GLU A 9 10.94 -0.81 5.05
C GLU A 9 10.78 -2.26 4.55
N ALA A 10 11.69 -3.17 4.90
CA ALA A 10 11.59 -4.57 4.55
C ALA A 10 10.35 -5.24 5.19
N ASP A 11 10.06 -4.93 6.45
CA ASP A 11 8.86 -5.40 7.14
C ASP A 11 7.60 -4.85 6.47
N LEU A 12 7.56 -3.55 6.15
CA LEU A 12 6.45 -2.95 5.40
C LEU A 12 6.25 -3.60 4.03
N ARG A 13 7.35 -3.83 3.28
CA ARG A 13 7.31 -4.54 1.99
C ARG A 13 6.76 -5.95 2.16
N ALA A 14 7.17 -6.65 3.22
CA ALA A 14 6.68 -7.99 3.52
C ALA A 14 5.17 -7.99 3.81
N ILE A 15 4.67 -7.03 4.59
CA ILE A 15 3.23 -6.90 4.87
C ILE A 15 2.46 -6.49 3.60
N ILE A 16 2.97 -5.55 2.82
CA ILE A 16 2.36 -5.14 1.53
C ILE A 16 2.29 -6.32 0.55
N ALA A 17 3.33 -7.16 0.50
CA ALA A 17 3.31 -8.35 -0.34
C ALA A 17 2.19 -9.33 0.04
N LYS A 18 1.73 -9.35 1.31
CA LYS A 18 0.57 -10.16 1.73
C LYS A 18 -0.70 -9.75 0.99
N PHE A 19 -0.84 -8.49 0.55
CA PHE A 19 -1.98 -8.07 -0.27
C PHE A 19 -2.05 -8.81 -1.62
N ALA A 20 -0.91 -9.22 -2.19
CA ALA A 20 -0.91 -9.98 -3.43
C ALA A 20 -1.48 -11.39 -3.24
N THR A 21 -1.26 -11.97 -2.06
CA THR A 21 -1.77 -13.28 -1.68
C THR A 21 -3.17 -13.24 -1.07
N ALA A 22 -3.66 -12.04 -0.72
CA ALA A 22 -4.98 -11.86 -0.13
C ALA A 22 -6.06 -12.16 -1.16
N SER A 23 -6.67 -13.35 -1.02
CA SER A 23 -7.71 -13.84 -1.93
C SER A 23 -9.09 -13.28 -1.65
N ASN A 24 -9.30 -12.67 -0.47
CA ASN A 24 -10.59 -12.14 -0.03
C ASN A 24 -10.46 -10.83 0.75
N PHE A 25 -11.57 -10.09 0.86
CA PHE A 25 -11.61 -8.78 1.52
C PHE A 25 -11.23 -8.82 3.01
N SER A 26 -11.52 -9.93 3.70
CA SER A 26 -11.19 -10.07 5.13
C SER A 26 -9.69 -10.24 5.35
N ALA A 27 -9.02 -11.01 4.49
CA ALA A 27 -7.56 -11.13 4.47
C ALA A 27 -6.92 -9.78 4.15
N THR A 28 -7.45 -9.06 3.16
CA THR A 28 -7.02 -7.69 2.86
C THR A 28 -7.18 -6.77 4.08
N GLU A 29 -8.32 -6.83 4.77
CA GLU A 29 -8.55 -6.04 5.99
C GLU A 29 -7.56 -6.36 7.10
N ALA A 30 -7.23 -7.64 7.31
CA ALA A 30 -6.23 -8.04 8.29
C ALA A 30 -4.85 -7.42 7.98
N VAL A 31 -4.44 -7.45 6.71
CA VAL A 31 -3.18 -6.84 6.25
C VAL A 31 -3.21 -5.32 6.40
N VAL A 32 -4.35 -4.67 6.12
CA VAL A 32 -4.56 -3.23 6.36
C VAL A 32 -4.35 -2.88 7.84
N ARG A 33 -4.95 -3.66 8.74
CA ARG A 33 -4.84 -3.44 10.19
C ARG A 33 -3.41 -3.66 10.67
N GLU A 34 -2.72 -4.67 10.14
CA GLU A 34 -1.30 -4.93 10.42
C GLU A 34 -0.42 -3.77 9.95
N LEU A 35 -0.64 -3.25 8.74
CA LEU A 35 0.05 -2.07 8.22
C LEU A 35 -0.25 -0.83 9.05
N ALA A 36 -1.50 -0.57 9.38
CA ALA A 36 -1.86 0.59 10.19
C ALA A 36 -1.28 0.52 11.61
N ALA A 37 -1.16 -0.69 12.18
CA ALA A 37 -0.53 -0.91 13.47
C ALA A 37 0.98 -0.63 13.46
N THR A 38 1.64 -0.62 12.29
CA THR A 38 3.07 -0.25 12.21
C THR A 38 3.31 1.23 12.50
N GLY A 39 2.30 2.09 12.34
CA GLY A 39 2.45 3.52 12.63
C GLY A 39 3.24 4.32 11.57
N ASP A 40 3.61 3.71 10.44
CA ASP A 40 4.47 4.36 9.44
C ASP A 40 3.66 5.16 8.41
N THR A 41 3.99 6.44 8.22
CA THR A 41 3.37 7.32 7.22
C THR A 41 3.54 6.84 5.77
N ALA A 42 4.52 5.98 5.48
CA ALA A 42 4.71 5.37 4.17
C ALA A 42 3.51 4.49 3.77
N VAL A 43 2.79 3.93 4.75
CA VAL A 43 1.65 3.03 4.48
C VAL A 43 0.35 3.77 4.17
N GLU A 44 0.30 5.09 4.46
CA GLU A 44 -0.89 5.90 4.18
C GLU A 44 -1.25 5.89 2.69
N ARG A 45 -0.23 5.97 1.83
CA ARG A 45 -0.37 5.95 0.37
C ARG A 45 -0.93 4.64 -0.18
N PRO A 46 -0.32 3.46 0.06
CA PRO A 46 -0.86 2.20 -0.43
C PRO A 46 -2.25 1.92 0.13
N LEU A 47 -2.53 2.28 1.38
CA LEU A 47 -3.87 2.19 1.96
C LEU A 47 -4.87 3.12 1.25
N GLY A 48 -4.52 4.37 1.00
CA GLY A 48 -5.35 5.30 0.22
C GLY A 48 -5.64 4.78 -1.19
N ALA A 49 -4.61 4.32 -1.90
CA ALA A 49 -4.75 3.71 -3.21
C ALA A 49 -5.64 2.46 -3.15
N LEU A 50 -5.51 1.62 -2.12
CA LEU A 50 -6.37 0.46 -1.91
C LEU A 50 -7.83 0.88 -1.74
N ALA A 51 -8.09 1.94 -0.97
CA ALA A 51 -9.44 2.45 -0.75
C ALA A 51 -10.07 2.97 -2.05
N GLU A 52 -9.31 3.64 -2.91
CA GLU A 52 -9.77 4.05 -4.25
C GLU A 52 -9.92 2.84 -5.20
N GLY A 53 -9.30 1.71 -4.85
CA GLY A 53 -9.22 0.53 -5.70
C GLY A 53 -8.14 0.67 -6.76
N ASP A 54 -7.16 1.52 -6.55
CA ASP A 54 -6.00 1.74 -7.42
C ASP A 54 -4.80 0.89 -7.02
N LEU A 55 -4.98 -0.15 -6.20
CA LEU A 55 -3.96 -1.17 -6.00
C LEU A 55 -4.09 -2.32 -7.00
N TYR A 56 -2.93 -2.70 -7.54
CA TYR A 56 -2.81 -3.76 -8.53
C TYR A 56 -1.69 -4.71 -8.13
N VAL A 57 -1.88 -5.99 -8.43
CA VAL A 57 -0.88 -7.04 -8.24
C VAL A 57 -0.26 -7.36 -9.59
N ARG A 58 1.05 -7.21 -9.72
CA ARG A 58 1.77 -7.62 -10.93
C ARG A 58 1.92 -9.14 -10.95
N LYS A 59 1.43 -9.80 -12.00
CA LYS A 59 1.46 -11.28 -12.11
C LYS A 59 2.87 -11.84 -12.25
N ALA A 60 3.82 -11.07 -12.80
CA ALA A 60 5.21 -11.51 -12.98
C ALA A 60 5.87 -11.89 -11.65
N ASP A 61 5.73 -11.05 -10.62
CA ASP A 61 6.42 -11.21 -9.34
C ASP A 61 5.48 -11.36 -8.14
N SER A 62 4.16 -11.35 -8.38
CA SER A 62 3.13 -11.29 -7.35
C SER A 62 3.36 -10.15 -6.35
N LEU A 63 3.83 -9.00 -6.84
CA LEU A 63 4.09 -7.81 -6.05
C LEU A 63 2.94 -6.80 -6.21
N VAL A 64 2.69 -6.04 -5.15
CA VAL A 64 1.64 -5.02 -5.11
C VAL A 64 2.20 -3.66 -5.46
N PHE A 65 1.53 -2.99 -6.39
CA PHE A 65 1.87 -1.67 -6.88
C PHE A 65 0.64 -0.77 -6.88
N ILE A 66 0.87 0.52 -6.71
CA ILE A 66 -0.15 1.54 -6.94
C ILE A 66 -0.25 1.74 -8.45
N GLY A 67 -1.41 1.44 -9.02
CA GLY A 67 -1.67 1.62 -10.43
C GLY A 67 -2.36 2.94 -10.69
N LYS A 68 -1.71 3.81 -11.47
CA LYS A 68 -2.30 5.08 -11.91
C LYS A 68 -2.69 4.96 -13.39
N ALA A 69 -3.93 5.30 -13.72
CA ALA A 69 -4.38 5.31 -15.11
C ALA A 69 -3.57 6.35 -15.90
N ALA A 70 -2.84 5.90 -16.92
CA ALA A 70 -1.99 6.73 -17.76
C ALA A 70 -2.39 6.55 -19.23
N GLY A 71 -3.49 7.21 -19.61
CA GLY A 71 -4.05 7.13 -20.97
C GLY A 71 -4.54 5.72 -21.32
N GLY A 72 -3.66 4.89 -21.87
CA GLY A 72 -3.95 3.52 -22.33
C GLY A 72 -3.35 2.39 -21.47
N SER A 73 -2.40 2.69 -20.59
CA SER A 73 -1.75 1.71 -19.70
C SER A 73 -1.95 2.08 -18.23
N VAL A 74 -1.53 1.19 -17.33
CA VAL A 74 -1.52 1.45 -15.89
C VAL A 74 -0.07 1.64 -15.47
N GLU A 75 0.26 2.84 -15.02
CA GLU A 75 1.57 3.12 -14.43
C GLU A 75 1.65 2.44 -13.07
N LEU A 76 2.68 1.64 -12.87
CA LEU A 76 2.97 0.99 -11.60
C LEU A 76 3.94 1.86 -10.80
N LEU A 77 3.45 2.39 -9.70
CA LEU A 77 4.25 3.10 -8.71
C LEU A 77 4.56 2.18 -7.54
N ASP A 78 5.80 2.25 -7.07
CA ASP A 78 6.21 1.61 -5.84
C ASP A 78 5.41 2.19 -4.65
N PRO A 79 4.74 1.34 -3.84
CA PRO A 79 3.89 1.79 -2.75
C PRO A 79 4.63 2.54 -1.65
N LEU A 80 5.94 2.34 -1.49
CA LEU A 80 6.74 2.96 -0.43
C LEU A 80 7.55 4.15 -0.95
N SER A 81 8.22 4.00 -2.10
CA SER A 81 9.12 5.04 -2.62
C SER A 81 8.44 6.03 -3.56
N VAL A 82 7.21 5.76 -4.03
CA VAL A 82 6.51 6.52 -5.10
C VAL A 82 7.28 6.52 -6.43
N LYS A 83 8.37 5.78 -6.51
CA LYS A 83 9.15 5.69 -7.73
C LYS A 83 8.32 4.93 -8.77
N LYS A 84 8.22 5.49 -9.97
CA LYS A 84 7.63 4.78 -11.10
C LYS A 84 8.46 3.52 -11.34
N SER A 85 7.88 2.36 -11.07
CA SER A 85 8.49 1.05 -11.32
C SER A 85 8.35 0.64 -12.79
N GLY A 86 7.45 1.29 -13.53
CA GLY A 86 7.22 1.07 -14.94
C GLY A 86 5.76 1.29 -15.29
N ASP A 87 5.37 0.84 -16.47
CA ASP A 87 3.99 0.73 -16.91
C ASP A 87 3.71 -0.73 -17.24
N ALA A 88 2.50 -1.18 -16.93
CA ALA A 88 2.07 -2.54 -17.20
C ALA A 88 0.73 -2.55 -17.92
N ALA A 89 0.58 -3.54 -18.80
CA ALA A 89 -0.69 -3.78 -19.47
C ALA A 89 -1.72 -4.32 -18.47
N LYS A 90 -3.00 -4.02 -18.68
CA LYS A 90 -4.11 -4.54 -17.86
C LYS A 90 -4.15 -6.08 -17.81
N SER A 91 -3.55 -6.76 -18.78
CA SER A 91 -3.40 -8.22 -18.83
C SER A 91 -2.37 -8.77 -17.84
N GLU A 92 -1.32 -7.99 -17.54
CA GLU A 92 -0.18 -8.38 -16.70
C GLU A 92 -0.41 -8.07 -15.22
N ILE A 93 -1.44 -7.29 -14.92
CA ILE A 93 -1.78 -6.87 -13.56
C ILE A 93 -3.19 -7.33 -13.19
N THR A 94 -3.38 -7.59 -11.90
CA THR A 94 -4.67 -7.97 -11.34
C THR A 94 -5.11 -6.87 -10.38
N LYS A 95 -6.25 -6.24 -10.66
CA LYS A 95 -6.82 -5.22 -9.78
C LYS A 95 -7.29 -5.84 -8.46
N ILE A 96 -6.87 -5.29 -7.33
CA ILE A 96 -7.40 -5.69 -6.02
C ILE A 96 -8.79 -5.09 -5.89
N LYS A 97 -9.80 -5.97 -5.81
CA LYS A 97 -11.18 -5.54 -5.60
C LYS A 97 -11.34 -5.12 -4.14
N VAL A 98 -12.02 -4.01 -3.91
CA VAL A 98 -12.40 -3.52 -2.59
C VAL A 98 -13.90 -3.26 -2.52
N ASN A 99 -14.53 -3.58 -1.39
CA ASN A 99 -15.94 -3.29 -1.12
C ASN A 99 -16.09 -2.01 -0.27
N ASN A 100 -17.30 -1.50 -0.12
CA ASN A 100 -17.55 -0.26 0.62
C ASN A 100 -17.15 -0.36 2.11
N THR A 101 -17.33 -1.52 2.71
CA THR A 101 -16.95 -1.79 4.11
C THR A 101 -15.44 -1.69 4.30
N LEU A 102 -14.66 -2.31 3.42
CA LEU A 102 -13.21 -2.29 3.45
C LEU A 102 -12.67 -0.88 3.22
N ARG A 103 -13.27 -0.11 2.30
CA ARG A 103 -12.91 1.31 2.12
C ARG A 103 -13.11 2.15 3.37
N ARG A 104 -14.15 1.86 4.16
CA ARG A 104 -14.40 2.53 5.43
C ARG A 104 -13.35 2.12 6.46
N ALA A 105 -13.12 0.82 6.63
CA ALA A 105 -12.12 0.28 7.56
C ALA A 105 -10.71 0.82 7.25
N ILE A 106 -10.33 0.92 5.98
CA ILE A 106 -9.07 1.51 5.55
C ILE A 106 -9.01 3.00 5.90
N ARG A 107 -10.07 3.78 5.63
CA ARG A 107 -10.09 5.21 5.98
C ARG A 107 -10.06 5.45 7.48
N ASP A 108 -10.72 4.60 8.27
CA ASP A 108 -10.67 4.67 9.72
C ASP A 108 -9.25 4.35 10.22
N ALA A 109 -8.62 3.31 9.67
CA ALA A 109 -7.23 2.96 9.96
C ALA A 109 -6.25 4.08 9.58
N LEU A 110 -6.44 4.69 8.40
CA LEU A 110 -5.70 5.89 7.98
C LEU A 110 -5.90 7.05 8.95
N GLY A 111 -7.14 7.32 9.35
CA GLY A 111 -7.45 8.36 10.33
C GLY A 111 -6.74 8.12 11.65
N THR A 112 -6.74 6.88 12.16
CA THR A 112 -5.99 6.52 13.37
C THR A 112 -4.49 6.64 13.20
N LEU A 113 -3.97 6.31 12.02
CA LEU A 113 -2.55 6.41 11.68
C LEU A 113 -2.10 7.87 11.62
N THR A 114 -2.83 8.74 10.92
CA THR A 114 -2.53 10.19 10.85
C THR A 114 -2.68 10.87 12.21
N LEU A 115 -3.65 10.47 13.02
CA LEU A 115 -3.81 10.96 14.40
C LEU A 115 -2.69 10.45 15.33
N GLY A 116 -2.22 9.22 15.15
CA GLY A 116 -1.09 8.64 15.87
C GLY A 116 0.28 9.14 15.39
N ALA A 117 0.42 9.47 14.10
CA ALA A 117 1.63 10.03 13.49
C ALA A 117 1.88 11.50 13.89
N LYS A 118 0.94 12.14 14.60
CA LYS A 118 1.20 13.37 15.35
C LYS A 118 2.16 13.15 16.54
N ASP A 119 2.52 11.90 16.85
CA ASP A 119 3.61 11.55 17.76
C ASP A 119 4.98 11.69 17.04
N PRO A 120 6.03 12.25 17.68
CA PRO A 120 7.13 13.00 17.04
C PRO A 120 8.08 12.23 16.10
N ALA A 121 7.90 10.92 15.89
CA ALA A 121 8.83 10.07 15.15
C ALA A 121 8.80 10.28 13.62
N ALA A 122 7.73 10.87 13.07
CA ALA A 122 7.57 11.11 11.62
C ALA A 122 8.32 12.37 11.10
N ARG A 123 9.25 12.94 11.88
CA ARG A 123 9.91 14.23 11.54
C ARG A 123 11.19 14.13 10.70
N ILE A 124 11.57 12.96 10.19
CA ILE A 124 12.83 12.81 9.44
C ILE A 124 12.57 12.26 8.03
N ALA A 125 11.90 13.03 7.18
CA ALA A 125 12.01 12.92 5.70
C ALA A 125 11.27 14.06 4.96
N ALA A 126 11.26 15.29 5.51
CA ALA A 126 10.90 16.48 4.74
C ALA A 126 12.17 17.21 4.29
#